data_AF-A0A093CFS3-F1
#
_entry.id   AF-A0A093CFS3-F1
#
_cell.length_a   1.000
_cell.length_b   1.000
_cell.length_c   1.000
_cell.angle_alpha   90.00
_cell.angle_beta   90.00
_cell.angle_gamma   90.00
#
_symmetry.space_group_name_H-M   'P 1'
#
loop_
_entity.id
_entity.type
_entity.pdbx_description
1 polymer ?
#
loop_
_entity_poly.entity_id
_entity_poly.type
_entity_poly.pdbx_seq_one_letter_code
_entity_poly.pdbx_strand_id
1 'polypeptide(L)'
;DAQQLELATGSKKKLRRFIVIDEVVDELYGSKVREYFEENNVQHKILALPTTEETKSMDLVLNILQEVQNFSIDRRTEPIIAIGGGVCLDIVGLAASLYRRRTPYIRVPTTLLSYVDASVGAKNGVNFLQCKNKLGGYTPPVASFLDRSFIQSIPRRHISNGLGEILKMALMKHKGLFDLLKSHGKYLLDTKFQSYSGSAGHGDAALQTTRIAIETMLEELAPNLWEDDLDRLVDFGHLISPELEMRVLPSLMHGEAVNVDMAFMTYVAHARGLITAEEKEQII
;
A
#
# COMPACT_ATOMS: atom_id res chain seq x y z
N ASP A 1 3.53 22.50 -1.58
CA ASP A 1 3.41 23.92 -1.23
C ASP A 1 4.78 24.58 -1.39
N ALA A 2 4.88 25.59 -2.26
CA ALA A 2 6.15 26.28 -2.55
C ALA A 2 6.70 27.07 -1.35
N GLN A 3 5.82 27.57 -0.47
CA GLN A 3 6.23 28.29 0.74
C GLN A 3 6.91 27.36 1.76
N GLN A 4 6.48 26.11 1.87
CA GLN A 4 7.17 25.13 2.72
C GLN A 4 8.54 24.74 2.15
N LEU A 5 8.69 24.76 0.83
CA LEU A 5 9.98 24.51 0.16
C LEU A 5 10.97 25.66 0.46
N GLU A 6 10.53 26.92 0.40
CA GLU A 6 11.35 28.10 0.74
C GLU A 6 11.76 28.16 2.22
N LEU A 7 10.87 27.78 3.14
CA LEU A 7 11.20 27.69 4.57
C LEU A 7 12.23 26.58 4.86
N ALA A 8 12.20 25.48 4.10
CA ALA A 8 13.18 24.41 4.21
C ALA A 8 14.55 24.81 3.65
N THR A 9 14.60 25.66 2.62
CA THR A 9 15.85 26.15 2.01
C THR A 9 16.48 27.35 2.74
N GLY A 10 15.72 28.07 3.56
CA GLY A 10 16.22 29.18 4.40
C GLY A 10 17.01 28.76 5.65
N SER A 11 16.99 27.48 6.02
CA SER A 11 17.72 26.95 7.18
C SER A 11 19.17 26.62 6.83
N LYS A 12 20.13 27.14 7.60
CA LYS A 12 21.57 26.77 7.49
C LYS A 12 21.85 25.30 7.87
N LYS A 13 20.86 24.56 8.39
CA LYS A 13 21.01 23.17 8.81
C LYS A 13 20.75 22.24 7.63
N LYS A 14 21.75 21.43 7.26
CA LYS A 14 21.63 20.40 6.23
C LYS A 14 20.41 19.52 6.53
N LEU A 15 19.53 19.33 5.55
CA LEU A 15 18.35 18.46 5.69
C LEU A 15 18.81 17.04 6.01
N ARG A 16 18.04 16.34 6.86
CA ARG A 16 18.35 14.97 7.30
C ARG A 16 17.18 14.04 7.06
N ARG A 17 17.41 12.88 6.45
CA ARG A 17 16.36 11.89 6.18
C ARG A 17 16.82 10.48 6.53
N PHE A 18 15.96 9.75 7.23
CA PHE A 18 16.13 8.32 7.44
C PHE A 18 15.15 7.59 6.52
N ILE A 19 15.68 6.69 5.69
CA ILE A 19 14.92 5.98 4.68
C ILE A 19 14.97 4.50 5.03
N VAL A 20 13.80 3.88 5.10
CA VAL A 20 13.64 2.44 5.11
C VAL A 20 13.15 2.05 3.72
N ILE A 21 13.87 1.13 3.08
CA ILE A 21 13.58 0.66 1.73
C ILE A 21 13.48 -0.86 1.75
N ASP A 22 12.55 -1.41 0.98
CA ASP A 22 12.53 -2.85 0.71
C ASP A 22 13.80 -3.26 -0.06
N GLU A 23 14.42 -4.38 0.30
CA GLU A 23 15.71 -4.79 -0.27
C GLU A 23 15.68 -4.99 -1.79
N VAL A 24 14.60 -5.55 -2.35
CA VAL A 24 14.46 -5.74 -3.80
C VAL A 24 14.29 -4.38 -4.49
N VAL A 25 13.58 -3.44 -3.84
CA VAL A 25 13.49 -2.06 -4.34
C VAL A 25 14.84 -1.36 -4.27
N ASP A 26 15.65 -1.59 -3.23
CA ASP A 26 17.00 -1.03 -3.11
C ASP A 26 17.95 -1.57 -4.19
N GLU A 27 17.86 -2.87 -4.51
CA GLU A 27 18.61 -3.47 -5.61
C GLU A 27 18.28 -2.82 -6.96
N LEU A 28 16.99 -2.53 -7.20
CA LEU A 28 16.52 -1.97 -8.48
C LEU A 28 16.69 -0.45 -8.60
N TYR A 29 16.50 0.29 -7.49
CA TYR A 29 16.35 1.75 -7.50
C TYR A 29 17.22 2.46 -6.46
N GLY A 30 17.91 1.74 -5.58
CA GLY A 30 18.65 2.32 -4.45
C GLY A 30 19.76 3.28 -4.87
N SER A 31 20.43 3.05 -6.02
CA SER A 31 21.40 4.00 -6.58
C SER A 31 20.76 5.35 -6.89
N LYS A 32 19.63 5.36 -7.60
CA LYS A 32 18.88 6.58 -7.94
C LYS A 32 18.37 7.30 -6.69
N VAL A 33 17.95 6.56 -5.66
CA VAL A 33 17.51 7.14 -4.38
C VAL A 33 18.68 7.85 -3.68
N ARG A 34 19.88 7.23 -3.64
CA ARG A 34 21.09 7.84 -3.07
C ARG A 34 21.49 9.09 -3.84
N GLU A 35 21.61 8.98 -5.16
CA GLU A 35 21.93 10.09 -6.07
C GLU A 35 20.97 11.28 -5.86
N TYR A 36 19.67 11.02 -5.80
CA TYR A 36 18.68 12.08 -5.54
C TYR A 36 18.94 12.83 -4.22
N PHE A 37 19.23 12.13 -3.13
CA PHE A 37 19.51 12.80 -1.85
C PHE A 37 20.88 13.50 -1.84
N GLU A 38 21.89 12.97 -2.54
CA GLU A 38 23.20 13.59 -2.68
C GLU A 38 23.13 14.90 -3.49
N GLU A 39 22.47 14.86 -4.65
CA GLU A 39 22.26 16.03 -5.53
C GLU A 39 21.49 17.15 -4.82
N ASN A 40 20.56 16.80 -3.93
CA ASN A 40 19.80 17.75 -3.12
C ASN A 40 20.49 18.13 -1.80
N ASN A 41 21.76 17.74 -1.60
CA ASN A 41 22.55 18.02 -0.40
C ASN A 41 21.83 17.62 0.91
N VAL A 42 21.19 16.44 0.92
CA VAL A 42 20.50 15.88 2.08
C VAL A 42 21.42 14.85 2.76
N GLN A 43 21.69 15.03 4.05
CA GLN A 43 22.33 13.99 4.86
C GLN A 43 21.32 12.85 5.05
N HIS A 44 21.66 11.65 4.60
CA HIS A 44 20.70 10.56 4.64
C HIS A 44 21.33 9.27 5.16
N LYS A 45 20.47 8.36 5.64
CA LYS A 45 20.80 6.97 5.91
C LYS A 45 19.70 6.11 5.32
N ILE A 46 20.10 5.13 4.51
CA ILE A 46 19.19 4.14 3.93
C ILE A 46 19.39 2.83 4.70
N LEU A 47 18.28 2.27 5.16
CA LEU A 47 18.18 0.94 5.76
C LEU A 47 17.37 0.06 4.82
N ALA A 48 18.05 -0.82 4.09
CA ALA A 48 17.40 -1.85 3.29
C ALA A 48 16.98 -3.02 4.18
N LEU A 49 15.74 -3.51 4.05
CA LEU A 49 15.21 -4.63 4.83
C LEU A 49 14.48 -5.65 3.94
N PRO A 50 14.52 -6.95 4.28
CA PRO A 50 13.69 -7.97 3.65
C PRO A 50 12.25 -7.77 4.12
N THR A 51 11.39 -7.12 3.33
CA THR A 51 10.00 -6.84 3.73
C THR A 51 9.01 -7.81 3.09
N THR A 52 8.93 -9.02 3.65
CA THR A 52 7.97 -10.06 3.25
C THR A 52 6.94 -10.30 4.35
N GLU A 53 5.88 -11.05 4.04
CA GLU A 53 4.84 -11.34 5.03
C GLU A 53 5.37 -12.18 6.20
N GLU A 54 6.37 -13.04 5.95
CA GLU A 54 7.07 -13.86 6.95
C GLU A 54 7.93 -13.01 7.90
N THR A 55 8.51 -11.91 7.41
CA THR A 55 9.36 -11.03 8.21
C THR A 55 8.58 -9.91 8.89
N LYS A 56 7.29 -9.75 8.57
CA LYS A 56 6.38 -8.72 9.11
C LYS A 56 6.11 -8.89 10.62
N SER A 57 7.07 -8.49 11.43
CA SER A 57 7.15 -8.78 12.86
C SER A 57 7.61 -7.57 13.68
N MET A 58 7.42 -7.64 15.00
CA MET A 58 7.97 -6.64 15.93
C MET A 58 9.50 -6.59 15.89
N ASP A 59 10.19 -7.65 15.48
CA ASP A 59 11.66 -7.66 15.41
C ASP A 59 12.18 -6.67 14.35
N LEU A 60 11.54 -6.63 13.17
CA LEU A 60 11.87 -5.62 12.15
C LEU A 60 11.53 -4.21 12.63
N VAL A 61 10.40 -4.04 13.35
CA VAL A 61 10.04 -2.75 13.94
C VAL A 61 11.10 -2.28 14.93
N LEU A 62 11.58 -3.16 15.81
CA LEU A 62 12.64 -2.85 16.78
C LEU A 62 13.98 -2.54 16.09
N ASN A 63 14.32 -3.23 15.01
CA ASN A 63 15.49 -2.92 14.18
C ASN A 63 15.40 -1.49 13.61
N ILE A 64 14.27 -1.11 13.02
CA ILE A 64 14.04 0.25 12.51
C ILE A 64 14.21 1.28 13.63
N LEU A 65 13.62 1.04 14.81
CA LEU A 65 13.71 1.93 15.96
C LEU A 65 15.15 2.11 16.45
N GLN A 66 15.93 1.03 16.51
CA GLN A 66 17.34 1.05 16.88
C GLN A 66 18.15 1.93 15.91
N GLU A 67 17.94 1.74 14.61
CA GLU A 67 18.67 2.45 13.57
C GLU A 67 18.28 3.93 13.46
N VAL A 68 16.99 4.25 13.69
CA VAL A 68 16.50 5.63 13.79
C VAL A 68 17.08 6.34 15.02
N GLN A 69 17.18 5.65 16.16
CA GLN A 69 17.83 6.18 17.37
C GLN A 69 19.32 6.46 17.11
N ASN A 70 20.03 5.54 16.47
CA ASN A 70 21.43 5.69 16.10
C ASN A 70 21.66 6.86 15.13
N PHE A 71 20.74 7.05 14.17
CA PHE A 71 20.81 8.19 13.27
C PHE A 71 20.40 9.49 13.95
N SER A 72 19.56 9.49 14.99
CA SER A 72 19.13 10.67 15.76
C SER A 72 18.37 11.72 14.93
N ILE A 73 17.21 11.35 14.38
CA ILE A 73 16.29 12.29 13.72
C ILE A 73 15.64 13.28 14.69
N ASP A 74 15.33 14.47 14.19
CA ASP A 74 14.44 15.42 14.86
C ASP A 74 13.02 14.84 15.03
N ARG A 75 12.35 15.27 16.10
CA ARG A 75 11.06 14.72 16.52
C ARG A 75 9.91 15.02 15.54
N ARG A 76 9.93 16.16 14.82
CA ARG A 76 8.77 16.65 14.05
C ARG A 76 9.09 17.12 12.64
N THR A 77 10.35 17.44 12.35
CA THR A 77 10.75 18.06 11.06
C THR A 77 11.53 17.11 10.14
N GLU A 78 11.91 15.94 10.64
CA GLU A 78 12.68 14.94 9.91
C GLU A 78 11.89 13.62 9.84
N PRO A 79 10.96 13.48 8.88
CA PRO A 79 10.14 12.28 8.77
C PRO A 79 10.97 11.05 8.35
N ILE A 80 10.53 9.87 8.79
CA ILE A 80 11.02 8.59 8.27
C ILE A 80 10.37 8.37 6.90
N ILE A 81 11.13 7.96 5.89
CA ILE A 81 10.62 7.68 4.55
C ILE A 81 10.55 6.16 4.37
N ALA A 82 9.37 5.62 4.09
CA ALA A 82 9.15 4.21 3.77
C ALA A 82 9.02 4.04 2.25
N ILE A 83 9.89 3.25 1.62
CA ILE A 83 9.86 2.96 0.18
C ILE A 83 9.69 1.45 -0.01
N GLY A 84 8.53 1.00 -0.48
CA GLY A 84 8.29 -0.44 -0.64
C GLY A 84 6.82 -0.82 -0.82
N GLY A 85 6.56 -2.13 -0.75
CA GLY A 85 5.21 -2.69 -0.74
C GLY A 85 4.51 -2.55 0.62
N GLY A 86 3.32 -3.15 0.76
CA GLY A 86 2.47 -2.99 1.95
C GLY A 86 3.16 -3.36 3.26
N VAL A 87 3.97 -4.42 3.26
CA VAL A 87 4.76 -4.85 4.43
C VAL A 87 5.70 -3.74 4.91
N CYS A 88 6.53 -3.19 4.01
CA CYS A 88 7.45 -2.08 4.32
C CYS A 88 6.69 -0.87 4.90
N LEU A 89 5.59 -0.47 4.26
CA LEU A 89 4.81 0.69 4.69
C LEU A 89 4.19 0.49 6.08
N ASP A 90 3.71 -0.71 6.38
CA ASP A 90 3.12 -1.07 7.68
C ASP A 90 4.15 -1.09 8.80
N ILE A 91 5.29 -1.77 8.61
CA ILE A 91 6.31 -1.88 9.67
C ILE A 91 6.94 -0.52 9.98
N VAL A 92 7.16 0.31 8.94
CA VAL A 92 7.72 1.66 9.12
C VAL A 92 6.70 2.58 9.78
N GLY A 93 5.43 2.52 9.37
CA GLY A 93 4.38 3.31 10.02
C GLY A 93 4.16 2.93 11.48
N LEU A 94 4.25 1.62 11.81
CA LEU A 94 4.20 1.17 13.20
C LEU A 94 5.43 1.67 13.98
N ALA A 95 6.65 1.54 13.44
CA ALA A 95 7.85 2.10 14.06
C ALA A 95 7.72 3.61 14.30
N ALA A 96 7.22 4.36 13.30
CA ALA A 96 6.99 5.79 13.41
C ALA A 96 5.94 6.15 14.47
N SER A 97 4.89 5.33 14.64
CA SER A 97 3.88 5.53 15.69
C SER A 97 4.47 5.36 17.11
N LEU A 98 5.40 4.41 17.28
CA LEU A 98 6.03 4.09 18.55
C LEU A 98 7.16 5.06 18.91
N TYR A 99 7.98 5.46 17.93
CA TYR A 99 9.14 6.30 18.17
C TYR A 99 8.73 7.66 18.73
N ARG A 100 9.20 7.97 19.95
CA ARG A 100 8.85 9.21 20.69
C ARG A 100 7.34 9.49 20.77
N ARG A 101 6.54 8.41 20.82
CA ARG A 101 5.07 8.38 20.89
C ARG A 101 4.36 8.99 19.67
N ARG A 102 5.07 9.06 18.53
CA ARG A 102 4.65 9.50 17.18
C ARG A 102 5.81 10.28 16.61
N THR A 103 6.28 9.90 15.43
CA THR A 103 7.20 10.62 14.56
C THR A 103 6.58 10.68 13.17
N PRO A 104 6.67 11.81 12.45
CA PRO A 104 6.10 11.90 11.11
C PRO A 104 6.79 10.91 10.16
N TYR A 105 6.04 10.38 9.20
CA TYR A 105 6.59 9.49 8.19
C TYR A 105 5.88 9.69 6.86
N ILE A 106 6.59 9.33 5.79
CA ILE A 106 6.16 9.44 4.41
C ILE A 106 6.13 8.04 3.80
N ARG A 107 5.12 7.75 2.99
CA ARG A 107 5.02 6.49 2.23
C ARG A 107 5.33 6.72 0.76
N VAL A 108 6.10 5.81 0.17
CA VAL A 108 6.37 5.72 -1.27
C VAL A 108 6.04 4.29 -1.69
N PRO A 109 4.77 3.99 -2.02
CA PRO A 109 4.35 2.66 -2.42
C PRO A 109 4.96 2.24 -3.76
N THR A 110 5.52 1.03 -3.82
CA THR A 110 6.17 0.52 -5.03
C THR A 110 5.45 -0.67 -5.67
N THR A 111 4.43 -1.21 -5.01
CA THR A 111 3.56 -2.27 -5.55
C THR A 111 2.16 -1.74 -5.85
N LEU A 112 1.43 -2.38 -6.76
CA LEU A 112 0.05 -1.99 -7.07
C LEU A 112 -0.85 -2.05 -5.82
N LEU A 113 -0.74 -3.12 -5.01
CA LEU A 113 -1.50 -3.27 -3.76
C LEU A 113 -1.24 -2.09 -2.82
N SER A 114 0.03 -1.77 -2.56
CA SER A 114 0.36 -0.62 -1.71
C SER A 114 -0.08 0.71 -2.31
N TYR A 115 -0.10 0.82 -3.65
CA TYR A 115 -0.46 2.04 -4.36
C TYR A 115 -1.94 2.39 -4.18
N VAL A 116 -2.82 1.38 -4.24
CA VAL A 116 -4.29 1.59 -4.20
C VAL A 116 -4.92 1.34 -2.83
N ASP A 117 -4.25 0.66 -1.90
CA ASP A 117 -4.80 0.31 -0.59
C ASP A 117 -3.85 0.69 0.55
N ALA A 118 -2.76 -0.05 0.76
CA ALA A 118 -1.95 0.06 1.99
C ALA A 118 -1.34 1.46 2.25
N SER A 119 -1.12 2.28 1.21
CA SER A 119 -0.64 3.65 1.36
C SER A 119 -1.73 4.69 1.61
N VAL A 120 -3.00 4.35 1.39
CA VAL A 120 -4.17 5.24 1.42
C VAL A 120 -4.67 5.44 2.85
N GLY A 121 -4.77 4.36 3.64
CA GLY A 121 -5.32 4.39 4.99
C GLY A 121 -4.33 4.83 6.08
N ALA A 122 -4.80 4.82 7.34
CA ALA A 122 -3.97 5.10 8.52
C ALA A 122 -3.49 3.84 9.26
N LYS A 123 -3.92 2.66 8.85
CA LYS A 123 -3.57 1.40 9.51
C LYS A 123 -2.09 1.10 9.29
N ASN A 124 -1.44 0.59 10.33
CA ASN A 124 -0.10 0.03 10.33
C ASN A 124 -0.11 -1.15 11.28
N GLY A 125 0.66 -2.20 11.00
CA GLY A 125 0.68 -3.37 11.88
C GLY A 125 1.71 -4.42 11.52
N VAL A 126 1.81 -5.41 12.40
CA VAL A 126 2.64 -6.60 12.25
C VAL A 126 1.86 -7.85 12.64
N ASN A 127 2.33 -8.99 12.15
CA ASN A 127 1.77 -10.28 12.51
C ASN A 127 2.22 -10.66 13.93
N PHE A 128 1.39 -11.41 14.65
CA PHE A 128 1.73 -11.92 15.97
C PHE A 128 1.10 -13.29 16.19
N LEU A 129 1.91 -14.28 16.59
CA LEU A 129 1.47 -15.66 16.81
C LEU A 129 0.64 -16.22 15.64
N GLN A 130 1.17 -16.11 14.42
CA GLN A 130 0.50 -16.50 13.16
C GLN A 130 -0.83 -15.80 12.88
N CYS A 131 -1.17 -14.73 13.60
CA CYS A 131 -2.35 -13.91 13.32
C CYS A 131 -1.94 -12.67 12.51
N LYS A 132 -2.62 -12.46 11.38
CA LYS A 132 -2.39 -11.32 10.48
C LYS A 132 -2.63 -9.98 11.20
N ASN A 133 -1.71 -9.02 11.06
CA ASN A 133 -1.86 -7.63 11.51
C ASN A 133 -2.36 -7.46 12.97
N LYS A 134 -2.04 -8.41 13.86
CA LYS A 134 -2.65 -8.48 15.19
C LYS A 134 -2.13 -7.43 16.16
N LEU A 135 -0.94 -6.89 15.92
CA LEU A 135 -0.37 -5.75 16.67
C LEU A 135 -0.23 -4.57 15.72
N GLY A 136 -0.73 -3.39 16.10
CA GLY A 136 -0.74 -2.25 15.21
C GLY A 136 -1.34 -0.99 15.81
N GLY A 137 -1.61 -0.01 14.94
CA GLY A 137 -2.27 1.23 15.32
C GLY A 137 -2.62 2.11 14.11
N TYR A 138 -3.48 3.10 14.38
CA TYR A 138 -3.91 4.10 13.42
C TYR A 138 -2.99 5.31 13.49
N THR A 139 -2.09 5.46 12.52
CA THR A 139 -1.21 6.63 12.40
C THR A 139 -1.10 6.98 10.92
N PRO A 140 -1.81 8.01 10.44
CA PRO A 140 -1.72 8.41 9.03
C PRO A 140 -0.33 8.98 8.70
N PRO A 141 0.19 8.73 7.48
CA PRO A 141 1.41 9.37 7.01
C PRO A 141 1.19 10.87 6.84
N VAL A 142 2.28 11.66 6.87
CA VAL A 142 2.18 13.10 6.54
C VAL A 142 2.07 13.32 5.03
N ALA A 143 2.51 12.35 4.22
CA ALA A 143 2.35 12.32 2.78
C ALA A 143 2.51 10.89 2.24
N SER A 144 1.82 10.60 1.14
CA SER A 144 2.06 9.42 0.30
C SER A 144 2.41 9.90 -1.11
N PHE A 145 3.59 9.50 -1.62
CA PHE A 145 4.03 9.86 -2.97
C PHE A 145 3.79 8.71 -3.93
N LEU A 146 2.77 8.87 -4.78
CA LEU A 146 2.28 7.84 -5.67
C LEU A 146 2.95 7.96 -7.05
N ASP A 147 3.91 7.07 -7.36
CA ASP A 147 4.50 6.95 -8.70
C ASP A 147 4.23 5.57 -9.32
N ARG A 148 3.46 5.54 -10.41
CA ARG A 148 3.12 4.29 -11.13
C ARG A 148 4.32 3.67 -11.83
N SER A 149 5.42 4.40 -12.01
CA SER A 149 6.63 3.89 -12.67
C SER A 149 7.25 2.71 -11.92
N PHE A 150 7.10 2.63 -10.59
CA PHE A 150 7.54 1.48 -9.79
C PHE A 150 6.82 0.18 -10.18
N ILE A 151 5.56 0.25 -10.61
CA ILE A 151 4.76 -0.93 -11.00
C ILE A 151 5.35 -1.60 -12.27
N GLN A 152 6.18 -0.90 -13.05
CA GLN A 152 6.81 -1.46 -14.24
C GLN A 152 7.76 -2.62 -13.93
N SER A 153 8.46 -2.58 -12.79
CA SER A 153 9.46 -3.58 -12.44
C SER A 153 8.87 -4.79 -11.71
N ILE A 154 7.65 -4.71 -11.17
CA ILE A 154 7.10 -5.81 -10.38
C ILE A 154 6.66 -7.01 -11.27
N PRO A 155 6.74 -8.26 -10.76
CA PRO A 155 6.24 -9.43 -11.48
C PRO A 155 4.72 -9.41 -11.70
N ARG A 156 4.27 -10.09 -12.77
CA ARG A 156 2.84 -10.19 -13.11
C ARG A 156 1.95 -10.64 -11.94
N ARG A 157 2.41 -11.61 -11.15
CA ARG A 157 1.69 -12.10 -9.97
C ARG A 157 1.41 -11.00 -8.95
N HIS A 158 2.37 -10.08 -8.70
CA HIS A 158 2.18 -8.95 -7.79
C HIS A 158 1.21 -7.89 -8.33
N ILE A 159 1.07 -7.76 -9.65
CA ILE A 159 0.04 -6.91 -10.27
C ILE A 159 -1.33 -7.56 -10.06
N SER A 160 -1.46 -8.87 -10.31
CA SER A 160 -2.68 -9.62 -10.05
C SER A 160 -3.08 -9.55 -8.57
N ASN A 161 -2.11 -9.61 -7.67
CA ASN A 161 -2.30 -9.44 -6.23
C ASN A 161 -2.93 -8.07 -5.90
N GLY A 162 -2.40 -6.98 -6.45
CA GLY A 162 -2.98 -5.64 -6.24
C GLY A 162 -4.35 -5.45 -6.91
N LEU A 163 -4.62 -6.14 -8.03
CA LEU A 163 -5.93 -6.12 -8.67
C LEU A 163 -7.05 -6.67 -7.78
N GLY A 164 -6.74 -7.60 -6.86
CA GLY A 164 -7.70 -8.11 -5.89
C GLY A 164 -8.32 -6.99 -5.03
N GLU A 165 -7.50 -6.06 -4.54
CA GLU A 165 -8.00 -4.92 -3.75
C GLU A 165 -8.78 -3.90 -4.58
N ILE A 166 -8.42 -3.74 -5.85
CA ILE A 166 -9.19 -2.89 -6.78
C ILE A 166 -10.55 -3.51 -7.04
N LEU A 167 -10.60 -4.84 -7.25
CA LEU A 167 -11.85 -5.58 -7.45
C LEU A 167 -12.75 -5.51 -6.21
N LYS A 168 -12.19 -5.61 -4.99
CA LYS A 168 -12.92 -5.41 -3.74
C LYS A 168 -13.71 -4.11 -3.74
N MET A 169 -13.03 -3.00 -4.03
CA MET A 169 -13.68 -1.68 -4.06
C MET A 169 -14.68 -1.56 -5.22
N ALA A 170 -14.38 -2.17 -6.36
CA ALA A 170 -15.27 -2.21 -7.51
C ALA A 170 -16.61 -2.88 -7.19
N LEU A 171 -16.56 -4.05 -6.54
CA LEU A 171 -17.73 -4.83 -6.15
C LEU A 171 -18.56 -4.15 -5.08
N MET A 172 -17.91 -3.48 -4.13
CA MET A 172 -18.61 -2.93 -2.98
C MET A 172 -19.14 -1.52 -3.14
N LYS A 173 -18.51 -0.71 -4.00
CA LYS A 173 -18.81 0.72 -4.01
C LYS A 173 -18.85 1.37 -5.37
N HIS A 174 -18.24 0.78 -6.41
CA HIS A 174 -18.06 1.51 -7.66
C HIS A 174 -18.27 0.66 -8.92
N LYS A 175 -19.53 0.62 -9.42
CA LYS A 175 -19.89 -0.08 -10.67
C LYS A 175 -19.01 0.32 -11.87
N GLY A 176 -18.71 1.61 -12.04
CA GLY A 176 -17.84 2.06 -13.14
C GLY A 176 -16.41 1.52 -13.06
N LEU A 177 -15.94 1.17 -11.86
CA LEU A 177 -14.62 0.57 -11.64
C LEU A 177 -14.69 -0.90 -12.03
N PHE A 178 -15.79 -1.58 -11.68
CA PHE A 178 -16.07 -2.94 -12.10
C PHE A 178 -16.14 -3.05 -13.64
N ASP A 179 -16.87 -2.14 -14.29
CA ASP A 179 -16.96 -2.09 -15.76
C ASP A 179 -15.59 -1.85 -16.42
N LEU A 180 -14.73 -1.00 -15.82
CA LEU A 180 -13.35 -0.79 -16.26
C LEU A 180 -12.50 -2.05 -16.14
N LEU A 181 -12.57 -2.75 -15.00
CA LEU A 181 -11.86 -4.02 -14.80
C LEU A 181 -12.31 -5.09 -15.78
N LYS A 182 -13.62 -5.20 -16.04
CA LYS A 182 -14.18 -6.15 -17.01
C LYS A 182 -13.71 -5.86 -18.43
N SER A 183 -13.67 -4.59 -18.81
CA SER A 183 -13.32 -4.16 -20.18
C SER A 183 -11.81 -4.13 -20.44
N HIS A 184 -11.01 -3.78 -19.42
CA HIS A 184 -9.58 -3.52 -19.57
C HIS A 184 -8.68 -4.40 -18.70
N GLY A 185 -9.20 -5.35 -17.93
CA GLY A 185 -8.41 -6.12 -16.94
C GLY A 185 -7.18 -6.80 -17.53
N LYS A 186 -7.31 -7.43 -18.71
CA LYS A 186 -6.16 -8.01 -19.43
C LYS A 186 -5.14 -6.94 -19.83
N TYR A 187 -5.60 -5.81 -20.36
CA TYR A 187 -4.74 -4.68 -20.72
C TYR A 187 -3.99 -4.15 -19.48
N LEU A 188 -4.69 -3.86 -18.39
CA LEU A 188 -4.11 -3.34 -17.14
C LEU A 188 -3.02 -4.27 -16.58
N LEU A 189 -3.28 -5.58 -16.63
CA LEU A 189 -2.34 -6.60 -16.16
C LEU A 189 -1.12 -6.75 -17.09
N ASP A 190 -1.33 -6.73 -18.41
CA ASP A 190 -0.27 -6.89 -19.41
C ASP A 190 0.61 -5.65 -19.52
N THR A 191 0.04 -4.44 -19.40
CA THR A 191 0.80 -3.18 -19.44
C THR A 191 1.36 -2.76 -18.08
N LYS A 192 1.12 -3.55 -17.03
CA LYS A 192 1.54 -3.25 -15.65
C LYS A 192 1.08 -1.86 -15.21
N PHE A 193 -0.18 -1.53 -15.49
CA PHE A 193 -0.79 -0.24 -15.17
C PHE A 193 -0.06 0.99 -15.74
N GLN A 194 0.69 0.81 -16.83
CA GLN A 194 1.28 1.92 -17.57
C GLN A 194 0.34 2.43 -18.65
N SER A 195 0.39 3.74 -18.87
CA SER A 195 -0.31 4.42 -19.96
C SER A 195 0.32 4.02 -21.29
N TYR A 196 -0.49 3.62 -22.27
CA TYR A 196 0.00 3.36 -23.64
C TYR A 196 -0.42 4.49 -24.58
N SER A 197 0.53 5.07 -25.31
CA SER A 197 0.36 6.23 -26.19
C SER A 197 -0.39 5.95 -27.51
N GLY A 198 -0.87 4.72 -27.73
CA GLY A 198 -1.47 4.29 -29.00
C GLY A 198 -3.00 4.17 -29.05
N SER A 199 -3.71 4.26 -27.93
CA SER A 199 -5.17 4.08 -27.91
C SER A 199 -5.90 5.42 -28.08
N ALA A 200 -5.97 5.90 -29.32
CA ALA A 200 -6.88 6.96 -29.70
C ALA A 200 -8.34 6.52 -29.40
N GLY A 201 -8.91 7.01 -28.30
CA GLY A 201 -10.36 6.91 -28.03
C GLY A 201 -10.80 6.51 -26.62
N HIS A 202 -9.95 5.95 -25.76
CA HIS A 202 -10.40 5.34 -24.48
C HIS A 202 -9.85 6.00 -23.19
N GLY A 203 -9.10 7.10 -23.28
CA GLY A 203 -8.45 7.70 -22.10
C GLY A 203 -7.38 6.79 -21.48
N ASP A 204 -6.68 7.28 -20.46
CA ASP A 204 -5.70 6.47 -19.71
C ASP A 204 -6.44 5.56 -18.73
N ALA A 205 -6.89 4.39 -19.19
CA ALA A 205 -7.64 3.43 -18.39
C ALA A 205 -6.87 2.98 -17.13
N ALA A 206 -5.54 2.92 -17.19
CA ALA A 206 -4.72 2.58 -16.04
C ALA A 206 -4.78 3.67 -14.97
N LEU A 207 -4.61 4.94 -15.35
CA LEU A 207 -4.71 6.07 -14.44
C LEU A 207 -6.12 6.19 -13.86
N GLN A 208 -7.12 6.06 -14.72
CA GLN A 208 -8.52 6.13 -14.31
C GLN A 208 -8.85 5.04 -13.30
N THR A 209 -8.44 3.79 -13.56
CA THR A 209 -8.69 2.66 -12.66
C THR A 209 -8.03 2.89 -11.29
N THR A 210 -6.75 3.26 -11.25
CA THR A 210 -6.05 3.50 -9.98
C THR A 210 -6.60 4.69 -9.23
N ARG A 211 -6.98 5.76 -9.95
CA ARG A 211 -7.54 6.97 -9.34
C ARG A 211 -8.87 6.67 -8.67
N ILE A 212 -9.79 6.04 -9.40
CA ILE A 212 -11.11 5.67 -8.87
C ILE A 212 -10.96 4.71 -7.68
N ALA A 213 -10.05 3.74 -7.74
CA ALA A 213 -9.80 2.83 -6.63
C ALA A 213 -9.38 3.57 -5.35
N ILE A 214 -8.44 4.52 -5.47
CA ILE A 214 -7.97 5.34 -4.34
C ILE A 214 -9.07 6.27 -3.83
N GLU A 215 -9.78 6.98 -4.72
CA GLU A 215 -10.88 7.89 -4.35
C GLU A 215 -11.97 7.12 -3.59
N THR A 216 -12.38 5.96 -4.11
CA THR A 216 -13.40 5.10 -3.51
C THR A 216 -12.96 4.58 -2.14
N MET A 217 -11.69 4.21 -1.99
CA MET A 217 -11.10 3.80 -0.71
C MET A 217 -11.10 4.96 0.30
N LEU A 218 -10.68 6.15 -0.12
CA LEU A 218 -10.67 7.34 0.74
C LEU A 218 -12.07 7.72 1.21
N GLU A 219 -13.09 7.62 0.35
CA GLU A 219 -14.47 7.89 0.73
C GLU A 219 -14.99 6.94 1.83
N GLU A 220 -14.48 5.72 1.92
CA GLU A 220 -14.79 4.77 3.01
C GLU A 220 -13.97 5.03 4.27
N LEU A 221 -12.68 5.34 4.12
CA LEU A 221 -11.77 5.47 5.26
C LEU A 221 -11.85 6.84 5.95
N ALA A 222 -12.04 7.93 5.20
CA ALA A 222 -12.04 9.29 5.74
C ALA A 222 -13.09 9.53 6.84
N PRO A 223 -14.37 9.08 6.71
CA PRO A 223 -15.36 9.27 7.76
C PRO A 223 -15.20 8.30 8.96
N ASN A 224 -14.43 7.22 8.81
CA ASN A 224 -14.32 6.15 9.80
C ASN A 224 -12.86 5.69 9.99
N LEU A 225 -11.94 6.64 10.16
CA LEU A 225 -10.49 6.40 10.10
C LEU A 225 -9.97 5.48 11.22
N TRP A 226 -10.65 5.46 12.36
CA TRP A 226 -10.30 4.64 13.54
C TRP A 226 -11.15 3.38 13.68
N GLU A 227 -12.02 3.09 12.71
CA GLU A 227 -12.93 1.93 12.74
C GLU A 227 -13.86 1.92 13.96
N ASP A 228 -14.37 3.09 14.34
CA ASP A 228 -15.38 3.20 15.40
C ASP A 228 -16.68 2.51 14.96
N ASP A 229 -16.98 2.52 13.66
CA ASP A 229 -17.98 1.66 13.03
C ASP A 229 -17.30 0.43 12.41
N LEU A 230 -17.78 -0.76 12.75
CA LEU A 230 -17.25 -2.04 12.26
C LEU A 230 -18.04 -2.59 11.07
N ASP A 231 -19.13 -1.94 10.65
CA ASP A 231 -19.81 -2.26 9.39
C ASP A 231 -19.11 -1.57 8.22
N ARG A 232 -18.06 -2.22 7.70
CA ARG A 232 -17.10 -1.60 6.77
C ARG A 232 -17.10 -2.32 5.43
N LEU A 233 -17.45 -1.61 4.36
CA LEU A 233 -17.44 -2.18 2.99
C LEU A 233 -16.05 -2.66 2.57
N VAL A 234 -15.00 -1.97 3.04
CA VAL A 234 -13.60 -2.32 2.75
C VAL A 234 -13.12 -3.61 3.41
N ASP A 235 -13.94 -4.22 4.28
CA ASP A 235 -13.67 -5.53 4.90
C ASP A 235 -14.23 -6.69 4.08
N PHE A 236 -14.90 -6.41 2.95
CA PHE A 236 -15.24 -7.44 1.98
C PHE A 236 -13.98 -8.18 1.51
N GLY A 237 -14.04 -9.51 1.49
CA GLY A 237 -12.88 -10.36 1.20
C GLY A 237 -11.86 -10.46 2.35
N HIS A 238 -12.18 -9.98 3.56
CA HIS A 238 -11.30 -10.01 4.74
C HIS A 238 -11.90 -10.76 5.94
N LEU A 239 -12.90 -11.61 5.73
CA LEU A 239 -13.50 -12.42 6.79
C LEU A 239 -12.70 -13.69 7.07
N ILE A 240 -12.37 -14.45 6.02
CA ILE A 240 -11.61 -15.71 6.09
C ILE A 240 -10.20 -15.56 5.53
N SER A 241 -9.96 -14.57 4.66
CA SER A 241 -8.66 -14.38 4.02
C SER A 241 -7.49 -14.19 5.00
N PRO A 242 -7.61 -13.51 6.16
CA PRO A 242 -6.46 -13.33 7.05
C PRO A 242 -5.96 -14.65 7.64
N GLU A 243 -6.88 -15.53 8.04
CA GLU A 243 -6.53 -16.85 8.57
C GLU A 243 -6.02 -17.78 7.46
N LEU A 244 -6.66 -17.74 6.28
CA LEU A 244 -6.24 -18.51 5.12
C LEU A 244 -4.81 -18.15 4.69
N GLU A 245 -4.54 -16.85 4.53
CA GLU A 245 -3.23 -16.31 4.15
C GLU A 245 -2.16 -16.80 5.12
N MET A 246 -2.38 -16.63 6.43
CA MET A 246 -1.41 -17.00 7.44
C MET A 246 -1.11 -18.50 7.51
N ARG A 247 -2.11 -19.37 7.29
CA ARG A 247 -1.94 -20.82 7.33
C ARG A 247 -1.11 -21.38 6.18
N VAL A 248 -1.09 -20.71 5.05
CA VAL A 248 -0.46 -21.23 3.83
C VAL A 248 0.78 -20.42 3.42
N LEU A 249 1.23 -19.46 4.23
CA LEU A 249 2.41 -18.66 3.92
C LEU A 249 3.62 -19.53 3.54
N PRO A 250 4.38 -19.17 2.48
CA PRO A 250 4.20 -18.03 1.58
C PRO A 250 3.42 -18.35 0.29
N SER A 251 2.61 -19.41 0.28
CA SER A 251 1.99 -19.96 -0.92
C SER A 251 0.97 -19.01 -1.57
N LEU A 252 0.16 -18.32 -0.77
CA LEU A 252 -0.79 -17.29 -1.24
C LEU A 252 -0.29 -15.90 -0.89
N MET A 253 -0.43 -14.96 -1.83
CA MET A 253 -0.32 -13.53 -1.56
C MET A 253 -1.63 -13.00 -0.97
N HIS A 254 -1.57 -11.86 -0.29
CA HIS A 254 -2.72 -11.20 0.32
C HIS A 254 -3.96 -11.11 -0.59
N GLY A 255 -3.83 -10.46 -1.75
CA GLY A 255 -4.91 -10.28 -2.71
C GLY A 255 -5.40 -11.58 -3.34
N GLU A 256 -4.60 -12.65 -3.33
CA GLU A 256 -5.05 -13.99 -3.74
C GLU A 256 -5.96 -14.59 -2.66
N ALA A 257 -5.57 -14.49 -1.38
CA ALA A 257 -6.41 -14.92 -0.27
C ALA A 257 -7.71 -14.09 -0.18
N VAL A 258 -7.64 -12.78 -0.42
CA VAL A 258 -8.79 -11.87 -0.49
C VAL A 258 -9.72 -12.28 -1.63
N ASN A 259 -9.20 -12.62 -2.81
CA ASN A 259 -10.04 -13.10 -3.91
C ASN A 259 -10.75 -14.43 -3.61
N VAL A 260 -10.09 -15.36 -2.91
CA VAL A 260 -10.74 -16.62 -2.47
C VAL A 260 -11.92 -16.33 -1.54
N ASP A 261 -11.74 -15.40 -0.60
CA ASP A 261 -12.80 -14.95 0.30
C ASP A 261 -13.94 -14.25 -0.45
N MET A 262 -13.62 -13.29 -1.32
CA MET A 262 -14.62 -12.60 -2.15
C MET A 262 -15.41 -13.59 -3.02
N ALA A 263 -14.76 -14.59 -3.59
CA ALA A 263 -15.42 -15.61 -4.39
C ALA A 263 -16.40 -16.44 -3.55
N PHE A 264 -15.98 -16.85 -2.36
CA PHE A 264 -16.85 -17.55 -1.41
C PHE A 264 -18.04 -16.67 -0.99
N MET A 265 -17.82 -15.40 -0.66
CA MET A 265 -18.89 -14.48 -0.26
C MET A 265 -19.86 -14.17 -1.40
N THR A 266 -19.37 -14.10 -2.64
CA THR A 266 -20.21 -13.94 -3.84
C THR A 266 -21.13 -15.15 -4.01
N TYR A 267 -20.60 -16.36 -3.82
CA TYR A 267 -21.43 -17.57 -3.84
C TYR A 267 -22.50 -17.55 -2.73
N VAL A 268 -22.14 -17.15 -1.50
CA VAL A 268 -23.08 -17.04 -0.39
C VAL A 268 -24.16 -15.99 -0.67
N ALA A 269 -23.81 -14.83 -1.22
CA ALA A 269 -24.76 -13.80 -1.60
C ALA A 269 -25.80 -14.31 -2.62
N HIS A 270 -25.34 -15.05 -3.62
CA HIS A 270 -26.22 -15.70 -4.60
C HIS A 270 -27.14 -16.74 -3.96
N ALA A 271 -26.60 -17.63 -3.12
CA ALA A 271 -27.38 -18.65 -2.42
C ALA A 271 -28.46 -18.05 -1.51
N ARG A 272 -28.24 -16.82 -1.00
CA ARG A 272 -29.20 -16.05 -0.21
C ARG A 272 -30.17 -15.20 -1.05
N GLY A 273 -30.06 -15.22 -2.37
CA GLY A 273 -30.90 -14.44 -3.28
C GLY A 273 -30.60 -12.94 -3.30
N LEU A 274 -29.42 -12.53 -2.83
CA LEU A 274 -29.00 -11.12 -2.81
C LEU A 274 -28.47 -10.65 -4.17
N ILE A 275 -27.95 -11.58 -4.98
CA ILE A 275 -27.49 -11.35 -6.35
C ILE A 275 -28.02 -12.43 -7.29
N THR A 276 -28.19 -12.06 -8.55
CA THR A 276 -28.62 -12.94 -9.63
C THR A 276 -27.53 -13.97 -10.01
N ALA A 277 -27.93 -15.00 -10.75
CA ALA A 277 -26.96 -15.95 -11.31
C ALA A 277 -25.99 -15.30 -12.30
N GLU A 278 -26.47 -14.32 -13.07
CA GLU A 278 -25.68 -13.56 -14.03
C GLU A 278 -24.63 -12.68 -13.31
N GLU A 279 -25.02 -11.95 -12.27
CA GLU A 279 -24.07 -11.15 -11.47
C GLU A 279 -22.97 -12.02 -10.86
N LYS A 280 -23.32 -13.20 -10.32
CA LYS A 280 -22.34 -14.16 -9.81
C LYS A 280 -21.34 -14.59 -10.89
N GLU A 281 -21.83 -14.99 -12.07
CA GLU A 281 -20.99 -15.43 -13.20
C GLU A 281 -20.06 -14.33 -13.73
N GLN A 282 -20.45 -13.06 -13.58
CA GLN A 282 -19.57 -11.95 -13.93
C GLN A 282 -18.41 -11.74 -12.94
N ILE A 283 -18.52 -12.27 -11.72
CA ILE A 283 -17.53 -12.09 -10.65
C ILE A 283 -16.63 -13.33 -10.51
N ILE A 284 -17.21 -14.54 -10.55
CA ILE A 284 -16.51 -15.83 -10.33
C ILE A 284 -16.78 -16.86 -11.42
#